data_AF-A0A933N047-F1
#
_entry.id   AF-A0A933N047-F1
#
_cell.length_a   1.000
_cell.length_b   1.000
_cell.length_c   1.000
_cell.angle_alpha   90.00
_cell.angle_beta   90.00
_cell.angle_gamma   90.00
#
_symmetry.space_group_name_H-M   'P 1'
#
loop_
_entity.id
_entity.type
_entity.pdbx_description
1 polymer ?
#
loop_
_entity_poly.entity_id
_entity_poly.type
_entity_poly.pdbx_seq_one_letter_code
_entity_poly.pdbx_strand_id
1 'polypeptide(L)'
;MKTKLFLLCAFALIALVACAAPAPTATPVPPTTVPMPTVVPSPDLASVIKSQVDALNAGNVDAVMAFFADAATQTMQPPPAGQSGVWTGKEQIRGFFSGLIADHFSVELSNVKMAGDKITYTCTFSTDSYKKLGVAPIVAVEDTVFEGGKIKSKTITLTPESLAKIQAAMAAAQAKAAPTPTTAPPTSAPAMATPTPRAVSQATIRVGDLDRTYLYYVPANLPRNTPLLFALHAYRGVDAERMRAVTVYEFESLADQYGFVVVYPQGYQISWNACTKAETIPAIKQNIDDTGFIRALIAKFRADYGINTSRVFAMGFSQGGDMSYRLALEIPDEITAIATIGANLPTDDNNQCRASGKPIPVLIMSGTNDSLMPYNGGYAIQGDVRSVQATAEYFAKLNGQTSPPKTTRLPHQDPSDPTSVDRIVWSDAGKPEVILVRINEGGHTVPQPKIVFPSNTGRTNKDLNGLMEIWEFFARQRPLR
;
A
#
# COMPACT_ATOMS: atom_id res chain seq x y z
N MET A 1 -18.72 26.50 -15.98
CA MET A 1 -17.41 27.19 -15.90
C MET A 1 -17.00 27.40 -14.43
N LYS A 2 -16.86 26.31 -13.64
CA LYS A 2 -16.49 26.31 -12.21
C LYS A 2 -15.93 24.93 -11.80
N THR A 3 -14.95 24.41 -12.56
CA THR A 3 -14.37 23.07 -12.30
C THR A 3 -12.87 23.01 -12.65
N LYS A 4 -12.15 24.12 -12.51
CA LYS A 4 -10.71 24.21 -12.83
C LYS A 4 -9.81 24.63 -11.66
N LEU A 5 -10.31 24.68 -10.43
CA LEU A 5 -9.52 25.16 -9.27
C LEU A 5 -8.99 24.05 -8.33
N PHE A 6 -9.38 22.79 -8.52
CA PHE A 6 -8.93 21.68 -7.66
C PHE A 6 -7.76 20.86 -8.20
N LEU A 7 -7.19 21.25 -9.35
CA LEU A 7 -6.16 20.48 -10.07
C LEU A 7 -4.75 21.11 -10.02
N LEU A 8 -4.46 21.96 -9.01
CA LEU A 8 -3.29 22.85 -9.02
C LEU A 8 -2.22 22.57 -7.95
N CYS A 9 -2.22 21.36 -7.35
CA CYS A 9 -1.15 20.89 -6.46
C CYS A 9 -0.60 19.50 -6.85
N ALA A 10 -0.85 19.04 -8.07
CA ALA A 10 -0.47 17.69 -8.48
C ALA A 10 -0.07 17.62 -9.97
N PHE A 11 0.94 18.36 -10.43
CA PHE A 11 1.65 18.04 -11.68
C PHE A 11 3.02 18.73 -11.77
N ALA A 12 4.09 17.92 -11.78
CA ALA A 12 5.24 18.10 -12.66
C ALA A 12 5.70 16.69 -13.08
N LEU A 13 5.83 16.48 -14.40
CA LEU A 13 5.67 15.21 -15.11
C LEU A 13 6.92 14.92 -15.98
N ILE A 14 7.45 13.67 -15.91
CA ILE A 14 7.92 12.73 -16.98
C ILE A 14 8.70 13.24 -18.23
N ALA A 15 9.79 12.52 -18.60
CA ALA A 15 10.15 11.95 -19.94
C ALA A 15 11.69 11.70 -20.07
N LEU A 16 12.31 10.76 -20.84
CA LEU A 16 12.01 9.48 -21.52
C LEU A 16 13.34 8.90 -22.13
N VAL A 17 13.47 7.57 -22.24
CA VAL A 17 14.16 6.67 -23.25
C VAL A 17 15.71 6.54 -23.41
N ALA A 18 16.07 5.24 -23.45
CA ALA A 18 17.27 4.42 -23.73
C ALA A 18 18.35 4.82 -24.76
N CYS A 19 19.60 4.36 -24.51
CA CYS A 19 20.38 3.50 -25.42
C CYS A 19 21.60 2.85 -24.72
N ALA A 20 21.98 1.63 -25.12
CA ALA A 20 23.09 0.84 -24.56
C ALA A 20 24.30 0.79 -25.51
N ALA A 21 25.54 0.82 -24.97
CA ALA A 21 26.78 0.25 -25.55
C ALA A 21 27.95 0.33 -24.53
N PRO A 22 29.08 -0.38 -24.69
CA PRO A 22 29.68 -1.20 -23.62
C PRO A 22 30.93 -0.61 -22.94
N ALA A 23 31.30 -1.24 -21.83
CA ALA A 23 32.47 -0.96 -20.99
C ALA A 23 33.81 -1.06 -21.74
N PRO A 24 34.83 -0.27 -21.36
CA PRO A 24 36.21 -0.63 -21.58
C PRO A 24 36.83 -1.27 -20.33
N THR A 25 37.64 -2.27 -20.62
CA THR A 25 38.40 -3.17 -19.77
C THR A 25 39.48 -2.48 -18.95
N ALA A 26 39.69 -3.00 -17.74
CA ALA A 26 40.79 -2.67 -16.84
C ALA A 26 42.16 -3.03 -17.43
N THR A 27 43.14 -2.15 -17.22
CA THR A 27 44.58 -2.47 -17.28
C THR A 27 45.31 -1.77 -16.12
N PRO A 28 46.46 -2.31 -15.66
CA PRO A 28 46.88 -2.25 -14.26
C PRO A 28 47.70 -1.01 -13.87
N VAL A 29 47.59 -0.66 -12.59
CA VAL A 29 48.28 0.46 -11.92
C VAL A 29 49.72 0.08 -11.53
N PRO A 30 50.74 0.93 -11.79
CA PRO A 30 52.07 0.80 -11.18
C PRO A 30 52.14 1.54 -9.81
N PRO A 31 53.05 1.13 -8.90
CA PRO A 31 52.99 1.56 -7.51
C PRO A 31 53.43 3.01 -7.38
N THR A 32 52.60 3.83 -6.74
CA THR A 32 52.99 5.18 -6.32
C THR A 32 52.97 5.28 -4.80
N THR A 33 54.10 5.74 -4.29
CA THR A 33 54.40 6.12 -2.91
C THR A 33 53.28 6.94 -2.27
N VAL A 34 52.82 6.53 -1.09
CA VAL A 34 51.85 7.27 -0.28
C VAL A 34 52.53 8.46 0.41
N PRO A 35 52.15 9.72 0.14
CA PRO A 35 52.49 10.83 1.02
C PRO A 35 51.55 10.82 2.24
N MET A 36 52.06 11.19 3.41
CA MET A 36 51.23 11.40 4.61
C MET A 36 50.12 12.42 4.32
N PRO A 37 48.91 12.23 4.89
CA PRO A 37 47.78 13.10 4.61
C PRO A 37 48.09 14.51 5.12
N THR A 38 48.19 15.45 4.18
CA THR A 38 48.00 16.87 4.46
C THR A 38 46.58 17.03 5.02
N VAL A 39 46.48 17.61 6.23
CA VAL A 39 45.20 18.01 6.80
C VAL A 39 44.65 19.12 5.92
N VAL A 40 43.81 18.75 4.97
CA VAL A 40 42.95 19.69 4.25
C VAL A 40 41.99 20.26 5.29
N PRO A 41 41.89 21.59 5.47
CA PRO A 41 40.92 22.15 6.38
C PRO A 41 39.53 21.68 5.96
N SER A 42 38.82 21.04 6.90
CA SER A 42 37.44 20.63 6.69
C SER A 42 36.62 21.88 6.31
N PRO A 43 35.79 21.83 5.25
CA PRO A 43 34.97 22.98 4.88
C PRO A 43 34.13 23.39 6.10
N ASP A 44 34.00 24.70 6.32
CA ASP A 44 33.07 25.21 7.32
C ASP A 44 31.67 24.68 7.02
N LEU A 45 31.22 23.67 7.76
CA LEU A 45 29.98 22.95 7.48
C LEU A 45 28.77 23.90 7.56
N ALA A 46 28.86 24.99 8.34
CA ALA A 46 27.84 26.04 8.38
C ALA A 46 27.77 26.82 7.04
N SER A 47 28.92 27.09 6.42
CA SER A 47 28.99 27.66 5.07
C SER A 47 28.39 26.73 4.01
N VAL A 48 28.58 25.40 4.16
CA VAL A 48 27.99 24.39 3.25
C VAL A 48 26.46 24.41 3.32
N ILE A 49 25.88 24.48 4.51
CA ILE A 49 24.43 24.62 4.69
C ILE A 49 23.92 25.94 4.09
N LYS A 50 24.63 27.04 4.34
CA LYS A 50 24.25 28.35 3.79
C LYS A 50 24.24 28.34 2.26
N SER A 51 25.31 27.83 1.63
CA SER A 51 25.38 27.71 0.17
C SER A 51 24.36 26.74 -0.41
N GLN A 52 24.00 25.67 0.31
CA GLN A 52 22.89 24.81 -0.10
C GLN A 52 21.55 25.56 -0.08
N VAL A 53 21.29 26.38 0.94
CA VAL A 53 20.07 27.18 1.02
C VAL A 53 20.03 28.27 -0.05
N ASP A 54 21.16 28.92 -0.34
CA ASP A 54 21.26 29.88 -1.43
C ASP A 54 20.95 29.20 -2.78
N ALA A 55 21.44 27.97 -2.99
CA ALA A 55 21.14 27.18 -4.18
C ALA A 55 19.65 26.76 -4.27
N LEU A 56 19.02 26.40 -3.14
CA LEU A 56 17.59 26.11 -3.07
C LEU A 56 16.74 27.33 -3.42
N ASN A 57 17.05 28.49 -2.83
CA ASN A 57 16.34 29.74 -3.09
C ASN A 57 16.58 30.27 -4.52
N ALA A 58 17.73 29.94 -5.12
CA ALA A 58 18.02 30.23 -6.52
C ALA A 58 17.38 29.24 -7.51
N GLY A 59 16.71 28.19 -7.03
CA GLY A 59 16.10 27.15 -7.88
C GLY A 59 17.12 26.26 -8.61
N ASN A 60 18.36 26.18 -8.13
CA ASN A 60 19.43 25.44 -8.80
C ASN A 60 19.61 24.04 -8.19
N VAL A 61 18.85 23.06 -8.70
CA VAL A 61 18.86 21.69 -8.18
C VAL A 61 20.23 21.01 -8.33
N ASP A 62 20.98 21.28 -9.39
CA ASP A 62 22.30 20.65 -9.59
C ASP A 62 23.33 21.16 -8.57
N ALA A 63 23.28 22.45 -8.24
CA ALA A 63 24.07 23.02 -7.15
C ALA A 63 23.68 22.42 -5.79
N VAL A 64 22.38 22.21 -5.54
CA VAL A 64 21.92 21.52 -4.32
C VAL A 64 22.46 20.10 -4.24
N MET A 65 22.39 19.34 -5.33
CA MET A 65 22.85 17.95 -5.39
C MET A 65 24.35 17.79 -5.26
N ALA A 66 25.14 18.83 -5.59
CA ALA A 66 26.58 18.83 -5.40
C ALA A 66 26.99 18.68 -3.92
N PHE A 67 26.11 19.02 -2.96
CA PHE A 67 26.40 18.91 -1.54
C PHE A 67 26.10 17.52 -0.95
N PHE A 68 25.38 16.64 -1.64
CA PHE A 68 25.03 15.31 -1.14
C PHE A 68 26.06 14.24 -1.52
N ALA A 69 26.29 13.29 -0.59
CA ALA A 69 27.01 12.06 -0.87
C ALA A 69 26.18 11.12 -1.79
N ASP A 70 26.82 10.16 -2.45
CA ASP A 70 26.13 9.29 -3.43
C ASP A 70 25.05 8.40 -2.79
N ALA A 71 25.34 7.87 -1.59
CA ALA A 71 24.42 7.05 -0.79
C ALA A 71 23.66 7.85 0.27
N ALA A 72 23.51 9.16 0.09
CA ALA A 72 22.87 10.02 1.09
C ALA A 72 21.38 9.70 1.28
N THR A 73 20.83 10.13 2.41
CA THR A 73 19.38 10.01 2.71
C THR A 73 18.78 11.37 3.04
N GLN A 74 17.59 11.64 2.50
CA GLN A 74 16.73 12.76 2.88
C GLN A 74 15.49 12.19 3.55
N THR A 75 15.10 12.72 4.71
CA THR A 75 13.94 12.27 5.48
C THR A 75 13.05 13.46 5.82
N MET A 76 11.73 13.25 5.86
CA MET A 76 10.74 14.22 6.31
C MET A 76 9.80 13.57 7.34
N GLN A 77 9.61 14.24 8.47
CA GLN A 77 8.81 13.78 9.60
C GLN A 77 7.75 14.82 10.00
N PRO A 78 6.47 14.45 10.13
CA PRO A 78 5.91 13.18 9.66
C PRO A 78 6.05 13.05 8.13
N PRO A 79 6.03 11.82 7.59
CA PRO A 79 6.11 11.60 6.15
C PRO A 79 4.94 12.31 5.44
N PRO A 80 5.15 12.87 4.24
CA PRO A 80 4.05 13.39 3.42
C PRO A 80 3.00 12.32 3.15
N ALA A 81 1.73 12.71 3.10
CA ALA A 81 0.63 11.79 2.86
C ALA A 81 0.85 10.98 1.57
N GLY A 82 0.87 9.65 1.69
CA GLY A 82 1.09 8.74 0.55
C GLY A 82 2.54 8.56 0.12
N GLN A 83 3.53 9.01 0.91
CA GLN A 83 4.96 8.82 0.63
C GLN A 83 5.67 8.15 1.81
N SER A 84 6.82 7.51 1.55
CA SER A 84 7.68 6.93 2.61
C SER A 84 8.24 7.98 3.56
N GLY A 85 8.34 9.24 3.09
CA GLY A 85 9.06 10.32 3.77
C GLY A 85 10.56 10.11 3.81
N VAL A 86 11.10 9.16 3.05
CA VAL A 86 12.54 8.85 2.95
C VAL A 86 12.92 8.74 1.47
N TRP A 87 13.91 9.53 1.07
CA TRP A 87 14.51 9.51 -0.27
C TRP A 87 15.97 9.09 -0.12
N THR A 88 16.37 8.03 -0.82
CA THR A 88 17.72 7.45 -0.72
C THR A 88 18.44 7.57 -2.04
N GLY A 89 19.70 7.98 -1.98
CA GLY A 89 20.55 8.18 -3.15
C GLY A 89 20.23 9.46 -3.93
N LYS A 90 21.18 9.87 -4.76
CA LYS A 90 21.11 11.16 -5.48
C LYS A 90 19.89 11.32 -6.39
N GLU A 91 19.37 10.24 -6.97
CA GLU A 91 18.23 10.32 -7.88
C GLU A 91 16.93 10.69 -7.16
N GLN A 92 16.60 9.96 -6.07
CA GLN A 92 15.39 10.23 -5.30
C GLN A 92 15.45 11.59 -4.61
N ILE A 93 16.62 11.95 -4.08
CA ILE A 93 16.85 13.25 -3.43
C ILE A 93 16.75 14.40 -4.45
N ARG A 94 17.27 14.22 -5.67
CA ARG A 94 17.09 15.19 -6.76
C ARG A 94 15.60 15.38 -7.06
N GLY A 95 14.84 14.29 -7.20
CA GLY A 95 13.39 14.36 -7.43
C GLY A 95 12.64 15.14 -6.36
N PHE A 96 13.01 14.95 -5.08
CA PHE A 96 12.46 15.72 -3.97
C PHE A 96 12.71 17.22 -4.11
N PHE A 97 13.96 17.65 -4.32
CA PHE A 97 14.28 19.08 -4.44
C PHE A 97 13.77 19.71 -5.74
N SER A 98 13.76 18.97 -6.85
CA SER A 98 13.13 19.43 -8.09
C SER A 98 11.65 19.73 -7.89
N GLY A 99 10.93 18.89 -7.12
CA GLY A 99 9.52 19.13 -6.80
C GLY A 99 9.32 20.40 -5.95
N LEU A 100 10.18 20.63 -4.96
CA LEU A 100 10.13 21.85 -4.14
C LEU A 100 10.39 23.11 -5.00
N ILE A 101 11.43 23.08 -5.83
CA ILE A 101 11.79 24.20 -6.70
C ILE A 101 10.66 24.49 -7.70
N ALA A 102 10.04 23.46 -8.27
CA ALA A 102 8.89 23.62 -9.17
C ALA A 102 7.65 24.24 -8.48
N ASP A 103 7.52 24.10 -7.16
CA ASP A 103 6.47 24.71 -6.34
C ASP A 103 6.90 26.07 -5.73
N HIS A 104 7.91 26.72 -6.32
CA HIS A 104 8.49 28.00 -5.88
C HIS A 104 8.87 28.01 -4.39
N PHE A 105 9.58 26.96 -3.97
CA PHE A 105 10.08 26.83 -2.61
C PHE A 105 11.05 27.97 -2.24
N SER A 106 10.83 28.54 -1.07
CA SER A 106 11.73 29.52 -0.44
C SER A 106 11.97 29.12 1.01
N VAL A 107 13.21 29.23 1.50
CA VAL A 107 13.57 28.87 2.87
C VAL A 107 14.52 29.90 3.50
N GLU A 108 14.28 30.17 4.77
CA GLU A 108 15.16 30.94 5.65
C GLU A 108 15.62 30.07 6.82
N LEU A 109 16.87 30.27 7.24
CA LEU A 109 17.51 29.54 8.32
C LEU A 109 17.60 30.39 9.58
N SER A 110 17.38 29.76 10.74
CA SER A 110 17.62 30.35 12.05
C SER A 110 18.08 29.28 13.04
N ASN A 111 18.54 29.69 14.23
CA ASN A 111 18.88 28.79 15.34
C ASN A 111 19.88 27.68 14.97
N VAL A 112 20.90 28.00 14.17
CA VAL A 112 21.93 27.03 13.75
C VAL A 112 22.78 26.60 14.94
N LYS A 113 22.87 25.30 15.18
CA LYS A 113 23.66 24.66 16.23
C LYS A 113 24.53 23.57 15.63
N MET A 114 25.78 23.51 16.05
CA MET A 114 26.75 22.51 15.59
C MET A 114 27.15 21.58 16.73
N ALA A 115 27.19 20.29 16.45
CA ALA A 115 27.68 19.26 17.35
C ALA A 115 28.47 18.21 16.53
N GLY A 116 29.79 18.38 16.45
CA GLY A 116 30.65 17.50 15.66
C GLY A 116 30.35 17.58 14.16
N ASP A 117 29.98 16.44 13.57
CA ASP A 117 29.60 16.25 12.17
C ASP A 117 28.10 16.49 11.91
N LYS A 118 27.33 16.87 12.94
CA LYS A 118 25.90 17.18 12.84
C LYS A 118 25.64 18.68 13.00
N ILE A 119 24.79 19.21 12.14
CA ILE A 119 24.21 20.56 12.26
C ILE A 119 22.70 20.44 12.43
N THR A 120 22.16 21.12 13.42
CA THR A 120 20.72 21.27 13.65
C THR A 120 20.33 22.74 13.47
N TYR A 121 19.26 23.02 12.73
CA TYR A 121 18.75 24.39 12.55
C TYR A 121 17.24 24.42 12.37
N THR A 122 16.66 25.61 12.51
CA THR A 122 15.25 25.85 12.21
C THR A 122 15.11 26.39 10.79
N CYS A 123 14.30 25.73 9.97
CA CYS A 123 13.89 26.16 8.65
C CYS A 123 12.51 26.79 8.71
N THR A 124 12.37 28.01 8.22
CA THR A 124 11.06 28.60 7.91
C THR A 124 10.94 28.64 6.39
N PHE A 125 10.00 27.89 5.83
CA PHE A 125 9.87 27.76 4.39
C PHE A 125 8.44 27.93 3.90
N SER A 126 8.31 28.23 2.62
CA SER A 126 7.03 28.38 1.94
C SER A 126 7.12 27.78 0.54
N THR A 127 5.98 27.30 0.05
CA THR A 127 5.76 26.98 -1.37
C THR A 127 4.45 27.58 -1.83
N ASP A 128 4.17 27.58 -3.14
CA ASP A 128 2.89 28.05 -3.66
C ASP A 128 1.72 27.19 -3.21
N SER A 129 1.92 25.88 -3.10
CA SER A 129 0.91 24.97 -2.54
C SER A 129 0.56 25.32 -1.10
N TYR A 130 1.54 25.61 -0.24
CA TYR A 130 1.27 26.02 1.15
C TYR A 130 0.64 27.41 1.26
N LYS A 131 0.99 28.34 0.36
CA LYS A 131 0.33 29.66 0.28
C LYS A 131 -1.15 29.51 -0.12
N LYS A 132 -1.45 28.68 -1.13
CA LYS A 132 -2.83 28.41 -1.58
C LYS A 132 -3.69 27.77 -0.49
N LEU A 133 -3.08 26.95 0.36
CA LEU A 133 -3.74 26.35 1.52
C LEU A 133 -3.87 27.29 2.73
N GLY A 134 -3.25 28.47 2.68
CA GLY A 134 -3.27 29.44 3.78
C GLY A 134 -2.46 28.99 5.00
N VAL A 135 -1.50 28.07 4.82
CA VAL A 135 -0.69 27.49 5.92
C VAL A 135 0.77 27.93 5.88
N ALA A 136 1.19 28.66 4.84
CA ALA A 136 2.52 29.25 4.78
C ALA A 136 2.68 30.43 5.77
N PRO A 137 3.85 30.61 6.40
CA PRO A 137 5.05 29.77 6.29
C PRO A 137 4.98 28.52 7.18
N ILE A 138 5.72 27.48 6.78
CA ILE A 138 5.92 26.23 7.53
C ILE A 138 7.25 26.30 8.28
N VAL A 139 7.23 25.91 9.55
CA VAL A 139 8.40 25.86 10.42
C VAL A 139 8.78 24.41 10.70
N ALA A 140 10.03 24.08 10.47
CA ALA A 140 10.60 22.76 10.73
C ALA A 140 11.96 22.87 11.44
N VAL A 141 12.34 21.81 12.14
CA VAL A 141 13.70 21.60 12.64
C VAL A 141 14.38 20.62 11.72
N GLU A 142 15.57 20.94 11.26
CA GLU A 142 16.34 20.11 10.36
C GLU A 142 17.64 19.66 11.02
N ASP A 143 17.90 18.35 10.91
CA ASP A 143 19.10 17.68 11.37
C ASP A 143 19.89 17.17 10.17
N THR A 144 21.09 17.70 9.97
CA THR A 144 21.98 17.33 8.85
C THR A 144 23.29 16.75 9.36
N VAL A 145 23.62 15.53 8.92
CA VAL A 145 24.87 14.82 9.26
C VAL A 145 25.79 14.80 8.05
N PHE A 146 27.06 15.11 8.28
CA PHE A 146 28.09 15.21 7.25
C PHE A 146 29.08 14.05 7.31
N GLU A 147 29.58 13.63 6.15
CA GLU A 147 30.67 12.66 6.01
C GLU A 147 31.55 13.09 4.84
N GLY A 148 32.86 13.24 5.07
CA GLY A 148 33.79 13.70 4.04
C GLY A 148 33.45 15.07 3.44
N GLY A 149 32.83 15.97 4.22
CA GLY A 149 32.39 17.29 3.77
C GLY A 149 31.14 17.29 2.87
N LYS A 150 30.48 16.14 2.70
CA LYS A 150 29.20 15.99 2.00
C LYS A 150 28.09 15.64 2.99
N ILE A 151 26.85 15.95 2.63
CA ILE A 151 25.67 15.57 3.39
C ILE A 151 25.43 14.07 3.23
N LYS A 152 25.52 13.34 4.34
CA LYS A 152 25.22 11.91 4.44
C LYS A 152 23.75 11.67 4.74
N SER A 153 23.19 12.43 5.67
CA SER A 153 21.76 12.36 5.96
C SER A 153 21.20 13.73 6.33
N LYS A 154 19.95 13.95 5.97
CA LYS A 154 19.22 15.19 6.26
C LYS A 154 17.80 14.84 6.66
N THR A 155 17.37 15.25 7.84
CA THR A 155 16.04 14.92 8.40
C THR A 155 15.31 16.22 8.73
N ILE A 156 14.19 16.47 8.05
CA ILE A 156 13.32 17.62 8.27
C ILE A 156 12.17 17.18 9.16
N THR A 157 11.99 17.81 10.32
CA THR A 157 10.90 17.52 11.25
C THR A 157 9.99 18.73 11.36
N LEU A 158 8.75 18.61 10.89
CA LEU A 158 7.74 19.65 11.03
C LEU A 158 7.45 19.91 12.51
N THR A 159 7.39 21.19 12.88
CA THR A 159 6.96 21.57 14.23
C THR A 159 5.50 21.16 14.47
N PRO A 160 5.09 20.87 15.73
CA PRO A 160 3.70 20.55 16.05
C PRO A 160 2.71 21.62 15.59
N GLU A 161 3.09 22.88 15.67
CA GLU A 161 2.28 24.01 15.21
C GLU A 161 2.06 23.97 13.69
N SER A 162 3.13 23.74 12.92
CA SER A 162 3.02 23.64 11.47
C SER A 162 2.23 22.41 11.02
N LEU A 163 2.41 21.29 11.72
CA LEU A 163 1.64 20.07 11.48
C LEU A 163 0.14 20.30 11.74
N ALA A 164 -0.22 20.95 12.85
CA ALA A 164 -1.61 21.27 13.18
C ALA A 164 -2.25 22.21 12.13
N LYS A 165 -1.50 23.21 11.64
CA LYS A 165 -1.96 24.10 10.55
C LYS A 165 -2.27 23.32 9.27
N ILE A 166 -1.38 22.41 8.87
CA ILE A 166 -1.57 21.57 7.68
C ILE A 166 -2.79 20.65 7.85
N GLN A 167 -2.90 19.97 8.99
CA GLN A 167 -4.01 19.06 9.27
C GLN A 167 -5.36 19.77 9.27
N ALA A 168 -5.45 20.94 9.90
CA ALA A 168 -6.67 21.75 9.92
C ALA A 168 -7.09 22.22 8.52
N ALA A 169 -6.13 22.67 7.70
CA ALA A 169 -6.40 23.08 6.33
C ALA A 169 -6.88 21.91 5.45
N MET A 170 -6.30 20.72 5.61
CA MET A 170 -6.72 19.52 4.89
C MET A 170 -8.12 19.06 5.29
N ALA A 171 -8.45 19.08 6.59
CA ALA A 171 -9.80 18.74 7.08
C ALA A 171 -10.86 19.73 6.56
N ALA A 172 -10.54 21.03 6.54
CA ALA A 172 -11.43 22.05 6.00
C ALA A 172 -11.64 21.92 4.47
N ALA A 173 -10.61 21.49 3.74
CA ALA A 173 -10.73 21.22 2.30
C ALA A 173 -11.62 19.99 2.02
N GLN A 174 -11.53 18.95 2.84
CA GLN A 174 -12.37 17.75 2.73
C GLN A 174 -13.86 18.04 3.03
N ALA A 175 -14.14 18.87 4.04
CA ALA A 175 -15.51 19.27 4.39
C ALA A 175 -16.20 20.09 3.28
N LYS A 176 -15.44 20.87 2.49
CA LYS A 176 -15.96 21.64 1.35
C LYS A 176 -16.19 20.80 0.07
N ALA A 177 -15.70 19.56 0.03
CA ALA A 177 -15.80 18.68 -1.13
C ALA A 177 -16.96 17.67 -1.05
N ALA A 178 -17.71 17.64 0.05
CA ALA A 178 -18.90 16.80 0.19
C ALA A 178 -20.06 17.34 -0.68
N PRO A 179 -20.76 16.50 -1.47
CA PRO A 179 -21.88 16.96 -2.28
C PRO A 179 -23.10 17.27 -1.41
N THR A 180 -23.74 18.41 -1.67
CA THR A 180 -25.04 18.77 -1.08
C THR A 180 -26.15 17.90 -1.70
N PRO A 181 -27.10 17.34 -0.92
CA PRO A 181 -28.18 16.53 -1.50
C PRO A 181 -29.15 17.41 -2.28
N THR A 182 -29.32 17.15 -3.57
CA THR A 182 -30.36 17.78 -4.39
C THR A 182 -31.64 16.97 -4.30
N THR A 183 -32.69 17.54 -3.71
CA THR A 183 -34.05 17.00 -3.69
C THR A 183 -34.74 17.22 -5.04
N ALA A 184 -35.24 16.15 -5.66
CA ALA A 184 -36.21 16.21 -6.77
C ALA A 184 -37.56 15.60 -6.31
N PRO A 185 -38.72 16.07 -6.83
CA PRO A 185 -40.05 15.64 -6.35
C PRO A 185 -40.51 14.32 -7.01
N PRO A 186 -41.47 13.59 -6.43
CA PRO A 186 -41.78 12.22 -6.80
C PRO A 186 -42.83 12.13 -7.91
N THR A 187 -42.65 11.18 -8.82
CA THR A 187 -43.74 10.60 -9.62
C THR A 187 -43.85 9.12 -9.29
N SER A 188 -45.08 8.69 -9.03
CA SER A 188 -45.52 7.45 -8.41
C SER A 188 -45.30 6.18 -9.23
N ALA A 189 -44.57 5.24 -8.64
CA ALA A 189 -44.75 3.78 -8.79
C ALA A 189 -44.32 3.12 -7.45
N PRO A 190 -44.91 2.00 -7.02
CA PRO A 190 -44.63 1.45 -5.69
C PRO A 190 -43.22 0.82 -5.69
N ALA A 191 -42.23 1.61 -5.26
CA ALA A 191 -40.90 1.13 -4.97
C ALA A 191 -40.93 0.35 -3.65
N MET A 192 -40.45 -0.90 -3.68
CA MET A 192 -39.96 -1.56 -2.48
C MET A 192 -38.99 -0.62 -1.78
N ALA A 193 -39.20 -0.39 -0.49
CA ALA A 193 -38.40 0.52 0.31
C ALA A 193 -36.91 0.18 0.14
N THR A 194 -36.12 1.11 -0.40
CA THR A 194 -34.66 1.04 -0.35
C THR A 194 -34.26 1.08 1.13
N PRO A 195 -33.59 0.04 1.65
CA PRO A 195 -33.08 0.09 3.02
C PRO A 195 -32.09 1.25 3.14
N THR A 196 -32.22 2.06 4.19
CA THR A 196 -31.19 3.02 4.57
C THR A 196 -29.88 2.25 4.80
N PRO A 197 -28.75 2.63 4.17
CA PRO A 197 -27.48 1.96 4.41
C PRO A 197 -27.17 1.96 5.91
N ARG A 198 -26.86 0.80 6.49
CA ARG A 198 -26.50 0.72 7.90
C ARG A 198 -25.12 1.38 8.11
N ALA A 199 -24.86 1.91 9.29
CA ALA A 199 -23.53 2.42 9.60
C ALA A 199 -22.57 1.25 9.87
N VAL A 200 -21.34 1.35 9.38
CA VAL A 200 -20.25 0.47 9.82
C VAL A 200 -19.98 0.70 11.30
N SER A 201 -19.82 -0.40 12.04
CA SER A 201 -19.58 -0.38 13.48
C SER A 201 -18.11 -0.66 13.77
N GLN A 202 -17.59 -0.09 14.85
CA GLN A 202 -16.25 -0.36 15.36
C GLN A 202 -16.35 -1.05 16.72
N ALA A 203 -15.51 -2.05 16.94
CA ALA A 203 -15.43 -2.74 18.22
C ALA A 203 -13.98 -3.19 18.51
N THR A 204 -13.79 -3.67 19.74
CA THR A 204 -12.51 -4.20 20.24
C THR A 204 -12.74 -5.59 20.82
N ILE A 205 -11.76 -6.48 20.67
CA ILE A 205 -11.72 -7.80 21.28
C ILE A 205 -10.33 -8.05 21.86
N ARG A 206 -10.29 -8.69 23.04
CA ARG A 206 -9.04 -9.11 23.67
C ARG A 206 -8.55 -10.41 23.05
N VAL A 207 -7.29 -10.43 22.59
CA VAL A 207 -6.62 -11.62 22.04
C VAL A 207 -5.25 -11.73 22.71
N GLY A 208 -5.08 -12.76 23.55
CA GLY A 208 -3.96 -12.81 24.49
C GLY A 208 -3.98 -11.55 25.36
N ASP A 209 -2.86 -10.82 25.39
CA ASP A 209 -2.71 -9.59 26.17
C ASP A 209 -3.03 -8.31 25.37
N LEU A 210 -3.47 -8.44 24.10
CA LEU A 210 -3.69 -7.30 23.21
C LEU A 210 -5.18 -7.00 23.01
N ASP A 211 -5.55 -5.73 23.15
CA ASP A 211 -6.82 -5.21 22.64
C ASP A 211 -6.71 -4.97 21.12
N ARG A 212 -7.46 -5.75 20.36
CA ARG A 212 -7.47 -5.71 18.89
C ARG A 212 -8.76 -5.05 18.40
N THR A 213 -8.63 -4.01 17.58
CA THR A 213 -9.78 -3.30 16.99
C THR A 213 -10.18 -3.89 15.65
N TYR A 214 -11.44 -3.71 15.28
CA TYR A 214 -11.95 -4.10 13.97
C TYR A 214 -13.19 -3.27 13.62
N LEU A 215 -13.42 -3.10 12.33
CA LEU A 215 -14.67 -2.58 11.78
C LEU A 215 -15.51 -3.73 11.27
N TYR A 216 -16.82 -3.57 11.25
CA TYR A 216 -17.71 -4.56 10.67
C TYR A 216 -19.02 -3.96 10.20
N TYR A 217 -19.62 -4.63 9.21
CA TYR A 217 -20.92 -4.29 8.65
C TYR A 217 -21.84 -5.49 8.73
N VAL A 218 -23.04 -5.28 9.27
CA VAL A 218 -24.10 -6.29 9.36
C VAL A 218 -25.34 -5.76 8.62
N PRO A 219 -25.75 -6.38 7.50
CA PRO A 219 -26.92 -5.95 6.77
C PRO A 219 -28.19 -6.07 7.64
N ALA A 220 -29.24 -5.37 7.27
CA ALA A 220 -30.49 -5.35 8.06
C ALA A 220 -31.11 -6.75 8.20
N ASN A 221 -31.00 -7.58 7.15
CA ASN A 221 -31.56 -8.92 7.08
C ASN A 221 -30.45 -9.94 6.88
N LEU A 222 -30.27 -10.82 7.87
CA LEU A 222 -29.32 -11.93 7.81
C LEU A 222 -30.05 -13.24 7.49
N PRO A 223 -29.59 -14.03 6.50
CA PRO A 223 -30.14 -15.36 6.27
C PRO A 223 -29.70 -16.34 7.37
N ARG A 224 -30.44 -17.42 7.57
CA ARG A 224 -30.11 -18.46 8.58
C ARG A 224 -28.70 -19.07 8.43
N ASN A 225 -28.15 -19.07 7.21
CA ASN A 225 -26.81 -19.57 6.87
C ASN A 225 -25.85 -18.42 6.51
N THR A 226 -25.81 -17.39 7.36
CA THR A 226 -25.06 -16.15 7.13
C THR A 226 -23.56 -16.42 6.91
N PRO A 227 -22.99 -16.04 5.76
CA PRO A 227 -21.55 -16.08 5.55
C PRO A 227 -20.83 -14.97 6.31
N LEU A 228 -19.55 -15.21 6.58
CA LEU A 228 -18.64 -14.22 7.15
C LEU A 228 -17.50 -13.97 6.16
N LEU A 229 -17.26 -12.71 5.81
CA LEU A 229 -16.15 -12.28 4.98
C LEU A 229 -15.18 -11.42 5.81
N PHE A 230 -13.92 -11.81 5.84
CA PHE A 230 -12.83 -10.95 6.28
C PHE A 230 -12.22 -10.21 5.10
N ALA A 231 -12.10 -8.88 5.19
CA ALA A 231 -11.40 -8.04 4.24
C ALA A 231 -10.14 -7.45 4.90
N LEU A 232 -8.99 -8.06 4.61
CA LEU A 232 -7.71 -7.83 5.27
C LEU A 232 -6.92 -6.72 4.56
N HIS A 233 -6.54 -5.69 5.32
CA HIS A 233 -5.91 -4.48 4.78
C HIS A 233 -4.46 -4.69 4.34
N ALA A 234 -3.95 -3.83 3.45
CA ALA A 234 -2.55 -3.84 3.01
C ALA A 234 -1.58 -3.33 4.08
N TYR A 235 -0.27 -3.49 3.86
CA TYR A 235 0.75 -2.93 4.76
C TYR A 235 0.77 -1.40 4.63
N ARG A 236 1.02 -0.70 5.75
CA ARG A 236 1.33 0.75 5.87
C ARG A 236 0.48 1.70 5.00
N GLY A 237 -0.31 2.55 5.66
CA GLY A 237 -1.11 3.57 4.98
C GLY A 237 -2.44 3.05 4.44
N VAL A 238 -2.71 1.74 4.59
CA VAL A 238 -4.03 1.14 4.44
C VAL A 238 -4.40 0.45 5.75
N ASP A 239 -5.11 1.15 6.62
CA ASP A 239 -5.73 0.56 7.82
C ASP A 239 -7.10 -0.05 7.48
N ALA A 240 -7.83 -0.52 8.49
CA ALA A 240 -9.16 -1.12 8.29
C ALA A 240 -10.15 -0.17 7.61
N GLU A 241 -10.12 1.13 7.92
CA GLU A 241 -11.00 2.12 7.30
C GLU A 241 -10.59 2.38 5.84
N ARG A 242 -9.29 2.51 5.59
CA ARG A 242 -8.76 2.68 4.24
C ARG A 242 -8.99 1.44 3.38
N MET A 243 -9.03 0.24 3.98
CA MET A 243 -9.39 -0.98 3.26
C MET A 243 -10.80 -0.90 2.67
N ARG A 244 -11.75 -0.31 3.41
CA ARG A 244 -13.09 -0.03 2.89
C ARG A 244 -13.03 0.93 1.70
N ALA A 245 -12.23 1.98 1.79
CA ALA A 245 -12.07 2.95 0.70
C ALA A 245 -11.42 2.37 -0.56
N VAL A 246 -10.36 1.55 -0.45
CA VAL A 246 -9.70 0.92 -1.62
C VAL A 246 -10.54 -0.20 -2.23
N THR A 247 -11.51 -0.71 -1.47
CA THR A 247 -12.57 -1.61 -1.95
C THR A 247 -13.87 -0.85 -2.27
N VAL A 248 -13.78 0.47 -2.45
CA VAL A 248 -14.88 1.38 -2.84
C VAL A 248 -16.17 1.21 -2.04
N TYR A 249 -16.07 0.75 -0.79
CA TYR A 249 -17.21 0.43 0.10
C TYR A 249 -18.20 -0.57 -0.51
N GLU A 250 -17.74 -1.37 -1.49
CA GLU A 250 -18.63 -2.24 -2.25
C GLU A 250 -18.96 -3.52 -1.48
N PHE A 251 -18.11 -3.98 -0.56
CA PHE A 251 -18.46 -5.13 0.26
C PHE A 251 -19.65 -4.89 1.19
N GLU A 252 -19.88 -3.66 1.66
CA GLU A 252 -21.10 -3.31 2.40
C GLU A 252 -22.34 -3.38 1.50
N SER A 253 -22.23 -2.90 0.25
CA SER A 253 -23.32 -3.00 -0.73
C SER A 253 -23.61 -4.45 -1.13
N LEU A 254 -22.57 -5.26 -1.31
CA LEU A 254 -22.68 -6.70 -1.59
C LEU A 254 -23.26 -7.43 -0.38
N ALA A 255 -22.89 -7.04 0.85
CA ALA A 255 -23.44 -7.61 2.08
C ALA A 255 -24.95 -7.38 2.19
N ASP A 256 -25.43 -6.19 1.85
CA ASP A 256 -26.88 -5.91 1.76
C ASP A 256 -27.57 -6.74 0.67
N GLN A 257 -26.94 -6.88 -0.49
CA GLN A 257 -27.51 -7.60 -1.62
C GLN A 257 -27.58 -9.12 -1.39
N TYR A 258 -26.54 -9.70 -0.79
CA TYR A 258 -26.36 -11.15 -0.73
C TYR A 258 -26.43 -11.74 0.69
N GLY A 259 -26.58 -10.91 1.72
CA GLY A 259 -26.84 -11.34 3.09
C GLY A 259 -25.64 -12.02 3.75
N PHE A 260 -24.52 -11.30 3.87
CA PHE A 260 -23.34 -11.74 4.63
C PHE A 260 -22.83 -10.65 5.55
N VAL A 261 -22.04 -11.03 6.56
CA VAL A 261 -21.32 -10.08 7.42
C VAL A 261 -19.93 -9.84 6.84
N VAL A 262 -19.51 -8.58 6.73
CA VAL A 262 -18.12 -8.24 6.41
C VAL A 262 -17.41 -7.64 7.61
N VAL A 263 -16.18 -8.08 7.85
CA VAL A 263 -15.32 -7.62 8.94
C VAL A 263 -14.00 -7.14 8.35
N TYR A 264 -13.53 -5.99 8.81
CA TYR A 264 -12.24 -5.40 8.49
C TYR A 264 -11.40 -5.36 9.77
N PRO A 265 -10.64 -6.42 10.07
CA PRO A 265 -9.82 -6.45 11.26
C PRO A 265 -8.63 -5.49 11.13
N GLN A 266 -8.22 -4.87 12.24
CA GLN A 266 -7.05 -4.01 12.28
C GLN A 266 -5.79 -4.82 12.64
N GLY A 267 -4.85 -4.90 11.69
CA GLY A 267 -3.53 -5.46 11.89
C GLY A 267 -2.73 -4.66 12.91
N TYR A 268 -1.86 -5.34 13.66
CA TYR A 268 -1.02 -4.74 14.67
C TYR A 268 -0.05 -3.74 14.04
N GLN A 269 -0.11 -2.48 14.49
CA GLN A 269 0.64 -1.36 13.89
C GLN A 269 0.48 -1.28 12.35
N ILE A 270 -0.74 -1.53 11.86
CA ILE A 270 -1.07 -1.55 10.42
C ILE A 270 -0.22 -2.59 9.67
N SER A 271 -0.05 -3.75 10.31
CA SER A 271 0.67 -4.88 9.73
C SER A 271 0.16 -6.23 10.21
N TRP A 272 0.45 -7.27 9.44
CA TRP A 272 0.12 -8.66 9.71
C TRP A 272 1.37 -9.52 9.86
N ASN A 273 1.30 -10.49 10.75
CA ASN A 273 2.26 -11.58 10.82
C ASN A 273 1.92 -12.61 9.73
N ALA A 274 2.37 -12.38 8.50
CA ALA A 274 1.82 -13.03 7.30
C ALA A 274 2.83 -13.94 6.57
N CYS A 275 3.12 -15.11 7.16
CA CYS A 275 4.02 -16.17 6.67
C CYS A 275 5.49 -15.83 6.41
N THR A 276 5.89 -14.57 6.22
CA THR A 276 7.28 -14.26 5.85
C THR A 276 8.17 -14.05 7.08
N LYS A 277 9.50 -14.13 6.92
CA LYS A 277 10.48 -13.89 8.00
C LYS A 277 10.98 -12.43 8.07
N ALA A 278 10.28 -11.50 7.43
CA ALA A 278 10.70 -10.09 7.35
C ALA A 278 10.51 -9.35 8.69
N GLU A 279 11.53 -9.37 9.55
CA GLU A 279 11.54 -8.70 10.87
C GLU A 279 11.46 -7.16 10.81
N THR A 280 11.52 -6.58 9.61
CA THR A 280 11.23 -5.14 9.40
C THR A 280 9.73 -4.82 9.54
N ILE A 281 8.87 -5.83 9.51
CA ILE A 281 7.43 -5.70 9.68
C ILE A 281 7.07 -5.89 11.17
N PRO A 282 6.41 -4.91 11.82
CA PRO A 282 6.17 -4.95 13.27
C PRO A 282 5.44 -6.20 13.77
N ALA A 283 4.38 -6.64 13.07
CA ALA A 283 3.62 -7.81 13.47
C ALA A 283 4.43 -9.12 13.36
N ILE A 284 5.34 -9.22 12.38
CA ILE A 284 6.27 -10.36 12.25
C ILE A 284 7.30 -10.31 13.38
N LYS A 285 7.94 -9.16 13.57
CA LYS A 285 8.98 -8.96 14.60
C LYS A 285 8.49 -9.28 16.02
N GLN A 286 7.25 -8.89 16.33
CA GLN A 286 6.64 -9.12 17.64
C GLN A 286 5.91 -10.46 17.72
N ASN A 287 5.99 -11.29 16.66
CA ASN A 287 5.29 -12.56 16.54
C ASN A 287 3.81 -12.48 16.96
N ILE A 288 3.10 -11.49 16.41
CA ILE A 288 1.69 -11.24 16.74
C ILE A 288 0.84 -12.43 16.30
N ASP A 289 -0.06 -12.88 17.17
CA ASP A 289 -1.01 -13.95 16.88
C ASP A 289 -2.22 -13.42 16.08
N ASP A 290 -1.99 -13.11 14.81
CA ASP A 290 -3.05 -12.66 13.90
C ASP A 290 -4.01 -13.79 13.51
N THR A 291 -3.53 -15.04 13.47
CA THR A 291 -4.40 -16.22 13.27
C THR A 291 -5.39 -16.36 14.43
N GLY A 292 -4.91 -16.24 15.68
CA GLY A 292 -5.77 -16.23 16.88
C GLY A 292 -6.76 -15.07 16.90
N PHE A 293 -6.39 -13.91 16.37
CA PHE A 293 -7.31 -12.78 16.22
C PHE A 293 -8.47 -13.11 15.27
N ILE A 294 -8.19 -13.68 14.10
CA ILE A 294 -9.24 -14.11 13.16
C ILE A 294 -10.15 -15.16 13.79
N ARG A 295 -9.59 -16.17 14.48
CA ARG A 295 -10.39 -17.18 15.22
C ARG A 295 -11.32 -16.57 16.26
N ALA A 296 -10.81 -15.63 17.05
CA ALA A 296 -11.59 -14.94 18.07
C ALA A 296 -12.77 -14.17 17.45
N LEU A 297 -12.56 -13.56 16.28
CA LEU A 297 -13.63 -12.91 15.53
C LEU A 297 -14.64 -13.91 14.97
N ILE A 298 -14.22 -15.03 14.40
CA ILE A 298 -15.14 -16.08 13.94
C ILE A 298 -16.05 -16.53 15.08
N ALA A 299 -15.47 -16.81 16.25
CA ALA A 299 -16.23 -17.21 17.44
C ALA A 299 -17.19 -16.12 17.90
N LYS A 300 -16.76 -14.86 17.92
CA LYS A 300 -17.58 -13.71 18.28
C LYS A 300 -18.77 -13.53 17.34
N PHE A 301 -18.55 -13.51 16.03
CA PHE A 301 -19.62 -13.34 15.06
C PHE A 301 -20.58 -14.53 15.00
N ARG A 302 -20.10 -15.74 15.31
CA ARG A 302 -20.97 -16.90 15.55
C ARG A 302 -21.89 -16.70 16.75
N ALA A 303 -21.36 -16.19 17.86
CA ALA A 303 -22.15 -15.94 19.07
C ALA A 303 -23.16 -14.79 18.87
N ASP A 304 -22.73 -13.68 18.30
CA ASP A 304 -23.52 -12.45 18.22
C ASP A 304 -24.55 -12.47 17.06
N TYR A 305 -24.22 -13.13 15.95
CA TYR A 305 -25.00 -13.07 14.71
C TYR A 305 -25.35 -14.44 14.11
N GLY A 306 -24.92 -15.55 14.73
CA GLY A 306 -25.25 -16.89 14.24
C GLY A 306 -24.65 -17.22 12.87
N ILE A 307 -23.47 -16.66 12.54
CA ILE A 307 -22.80 -16.93 11.25
C ILE A 307 -22.57 -18.44 11.06
N ASN A 308 -22.63 -18.88 9.80
CA ASN A 308 -22.34 -20.25 9.41
C ASN A 308 -20.81 -20.43 9.31
N THR A 309 -20.23 -21.16 10.25
CA THR A 309 -18.78 -21.42 10.29
C THR A 309 -18.27 -22.25 9.12
N SER A 310 -19.17 -22.89 8.36
CA SER A 310 -18.82 -23.53 7.09
C SER A 310 -18.87 -22.58 5.88
N ARG A 311 -19.05 -21.28 6.10
CA ARG A 311 -19.05 -20.22 5.09
C ARG A 311 -18.27 -19.00 5.58
N VAL A 312 -17.03 -19.24 6.01
CA VAL A 312 -16.09 -18.21 6.42
C VAL A 312 -15.07 -18.01 5.31
N PHE A 313 -14.94 -16.78 4.84
CA PHE A 313 -14.08 -16.42 3.72
C PHE A 313 -13.11 -15.33 4.14
N ALA A 314 -11.92 -15.33 3.57
CA ALA A 314 -10.95 -14.27 3.78
C ALA A 314 -10.41 -13.76 2.45
N MET A 315 -10.51 -12.45 2.24
CA MET A 315 -9.80 -11.78 1.17
C MET A 315 -8.80 -10.79 1.75
N GLY A 316 -7.73 -10.52 1.01
CA GLY A 316 -6.87 -9.39 1.35
C GLY A 316 -6.12 -8.81 0.18
N PHE A 317 -5.70 -7.55 0.35
CA PHE A 317 -4.88 -6.81 -0.61
C PHE A 317 -3.45 -6.68 -0.09
N SER A 318 -2.45 -6.93 -0.93
CA SER A 318 -1.03 -6.87 -0.58
C SER A 318 -0.71 -7.76 0.63
N GLN A 319 -0.15 -7.21 1.71
CA GLN A 319 0.07 -7.94 2.96
C GLN A 319 -1.20 -8.55 3.59
N GLY A 320 -2.39 -7.98 3.33
CA GLY A 320 -3.64 -8.65 3.71
C GLY A 320 -3.85 -9.94 2.92
N GLY A 321 -3.41 -9.99 1.66
CA GLY A 321 -3.39 -11.20 0.84
C GLY A 321 -2.36 -12.21 1.35
N ASP A 322 -1.19 -11.75 1.80
CA ASP A 322 -0.22 -12.61 2.49
C ASP A 322 -0.85 -13.23 3.76
N MET A 323 -1.64 -12.45 4.50
CA MET A 323 -2.37 -12.95 5.67
C MET A 323 -3.46 -13.96 5.26
N SER A 324 -4.17 -13.74 4.16
CA SER A 324 -5.09 -14.76 3.61
C SER A 324 -4.37 -16.07 3.30
N TYR A 325 -3.16 -16.04 2.72
CA TYR A 325 -2.37 -17.27 2.52
C TYR A 325 -2.01 -17.95 3.85
N ARG A 326 -1.64 -17.18 4.89
CA ARG A 326 -1.42 -17.75 6.23
C ARG A 326 -2.65 -18.50 6.72
N LEU A 327 -3.83 -17.90 6.59
CA LEU A 327 -5.07 -18.53 7.01
C LEU A 327 -5.36 -19.83 6.25
N ALA A 328 -5.15 -19.84 4.94
CA ALA A 328 -5.27 -21.03 4.10
C ALA A 328 -4.28 -22.15 4.47
N LEU A 329 -3.05 -21.79 4.86
CA LEU A 329 -2.03 -22.77 5.21
C LEU A 329 -2.22 -23.34 6.62
N GLU A 330 -2.51 -22.49 7.61
CA GLU A 330 -2.49 -22.87 9.03
C GLU A 330 -3.87 -23.29 9.56
N ILE A 331 -4.96 -22.70 9.04
CA ILE A 331 -6.32 -22.92 9.58
C ILE A 331 -7.39 -23.23 8.53
N PRO A 332 -7.12 -24.06 7.50
CA PRO A 332 -8.09 -24.32 6.43
C PRO A 332 -9.38 -25.02 6.88
N ASP A 333 -9.43 -25.59 8.09
CA ASP A 333 -10.67 -26.13 8.66
C ASP A 333 -11.65 -25.04 9.10
N GLU A 334 -11.16 -23.81 9.32
CA GLU A 334 -11.94 -22.66 9.77
C GLU A 334 -12.23 -21.65 8.66
N ILE A 335 -11.53 -21.78 7.52
CA ILE A 335 -11.65 -20.90 6.35
C ILE A 335 -12.04 -21.72 5.14
N THR A 336 -13.21 -21.41 4.58
CA THR A 336 -13.81 -22.15 3.46
C THR A 336 -13.11 -21.87 2.13
N ALA A 337 -12.65 -20.64 1.92
CA ALA A 337 -11.88 -20.23 0.74
C ALA A 337 -11.20 -18.88 0.96
N ILE A 338 -10.15 -18.63 0.18
CA ILE A 338 -9.43 -17.35 0.22
C ILE A 338 -9.37 -16.65 -1.14
N ALA A 339 -9.25 -15.33 -1.11
CA ALA A 339 -8.92 -14.52 -2.27
C ALA A 339 -7.77 -13.55 -1.97
N THR A 340 -6.90 -13.31 -2.93
CA THR A 340 -5.77 -12.39 -2.78
C THR A 340 -5.69 -11.41 -3.94
N ILE A 341 -5.24 -10.19 -3.65
CA ILE A 341 -4.94 -9.18 -4.65
C ILE A 341 -3.52 -8.69 -4.41
N GLY A 342 -2.62 -8.81 -5.38
CA GLY A 342 -1.24 -8.32 -5.29
C GLY A 342 -0.42 -8.98 -4.19
N ALA A 343 -0.53 -10.29 -4.03
CA ALA A 343 0.16 -11.05 -2.99
C ALA A 343 0.69 -12.39 -3.52
N ASN A 344 1.88 -12.79 -3.07
CA ASN A 344 2.54 -14.04 -3.47
C ASN A 344 2.93 -14.85 -2.23
N LEU A 345 3.02 -16.18 -2.36
CA LEU A 345 3.60 -16.98 -1.30
C LEU A 345 5.09 -16.66 -1.13
N PRO A 346 5.62 -16.63 0.11
CA PRO A 346 7.06 -16.55 0.33
C PRO A 346 7.79 -17.77 -0.28
N THR A 347 9.06 -17.61 -0.61
CA THR A 347 9.95 -18.75 -0.90
C THR A 347 10.09 -19.64 0.33
N ASP A 348 10.52 -20.90 0.17
CA ASP A 348 10.63 -21.83 1.29
C ASP A 348 11.56 -21.31 2.39
N ASP A 349 12.67 -20.66 2.01
CA ASP A 349 13.62 -20.07 2.95
C ASP A 349 13.05 -18.87 3.70
N ASN A 350 12.12 -18.12 3.10
CA ASN A 350 11.45 -16.98 3.72
C ASN A 350 10.12 -17.36 4.40
N ASN A 351 9.64 -18.60 4.25
CA ASN A 351 8.36 -19.02 4.81
C ASN A 351 8.51 -19.51 6.27
N GLN A 352 7.70 -18.98 7.18
CA GLN A 352 7.57 -19.41 8.57
C GLN A 352 6.20 -20.01 8.89
N CYS A 353 5.26 -20.04 7.93
CA CYS A 353 3.96 -20.68 8.14
C CYS A 353 4.08 -22.20 8.25
N ARG A 354 3.29 -22.79 9.16
CA ARG A 354 3.16 -24.24 9.30
C ARG A 354 1.99 -24.74 8.46
N ALA A 355 2.27 -25.13 7.22
CA ALA A 355 1.24 -25.64 6.32
C ALA A 355 0.63 -26.96 6.85
N SER A 356 -0.69 -26.98 7.00
CA SER A 356 -1.48 -28.16 7.40
C SER A 356 -1.54 -29.25 6.31
N GLY A 357 -1.25 -28.88 5.05
CA GLY A 357 -1.35 -29.77 3.90
C GLY A 357 -2.78 -30.04 3.42
N LYS A 358 -3.78 -29.36 4.00
CA LYS A 358 -5.18 -29.53 3.58
C LYS A 358 -5.49 -28.67 2.35
N PRO A 359 -6.31 -29.18 1.40
CA PRO A 359 -6.68 -28.44 0.21
C PRO A 359 -7.69 -27.34 0.54
N ILE A 360 -7.75 -26.29 -0.28
CA ILE A 360 -8.64 -25.13 -0.08
C ILE A 360 -8.85 -24.38 -1.42
N PRO A 361 -10.06 -23.92 -1.75
CA PRO A 361 -10.28 -23.07 -2.92
C PRO A 361 -9.54 -21.73 -2.79
N VAL A 362 -8.87 -21.30 -3.87
CA VAL A 362 -8.10 -20.05 -3.89
C VAL A 362 -8.36 -19.23 -5.15
N LEU A 363 -8.59 -17.93 -5.00
CA LEU A 363 -8.57 -16.96 -6.08
C LEU A 363 -7.40 -15.99 -5.90
N ILE A 364 -6.61 -15.76 -6.94
CA ILE A 364 -5.46 -14.85 -6.94
C ILE A 364 -5.66 -13.81 -8.04
N MET A 365 -5.53 -12.53 -7.72
CA MET A 365 -5.51 -11.45 -8.70
C MET A 365 -4.18 -10.71 -8.63
N SER A 366 -3.45 -10.62 -9.74
CA SER A 366 -2.16 -9.92 -9.76
C SER A 366 -1.90 -9.20 -11.08
N GLY A 367 -1.31 -8.01 -10.99
CA GLY A 367 -0.84 -7.23 -12.13
C GLY A 367 0.54 -7.67 -12.60
N THR A 368 0.77 -7.74 -13.91
CA THR A 368 2.09 -8.14 -14.46
C THR A 368 3.16 -7.05 -14.30
N ASN A 369 2.75 -5.79 -14.14
CA ASN A 369 3.61 -4.63 -13.89
C ASN A 369 3.49 -4.12 -12.44
N ASP A 370 3.16 -5.02 -11.52
CA ASP A 370 3.16 -4.73 -10.10
C ASP A 370 4.61 -4.50 -9.62
N SER A 371 4.91 -3.25 -9.26
CA SER A 371 6.24 -2.82 -8.81
C SER A 371 6.51 -3.07 -7.33
N LEU A 372 5.49 -3.47 -6.56
CA LEU A 372 5.59 -3.68 -5.11
C LEU A 372 5.59 -5.17 -4.75
N MET A 373 4.83 -5.98 -5.49
CA MET A 373 4.78 -7.43 -5.40
C MET A 373 5.10 -8.03 -6.78
N PRO A 374 6.35 -8.46 -7.02
CA PRO A 374 6.80 -8.80 -8.37
C PRO A 374 6.05 -10.01 -8.93
N TYR A 375 5.42 -9.83 -10.09
CA TYR A 375 4.64 -10.89 -10.75
C TYR A 375 5.46 -12.17 -10.99
N ASN A 376 6.73 -11.99 -11.39
CA ASN A 376 7.66 -13.09 -11.68
C ASN A 376 8.41 -13.61 -10.44
N GLY A 377 8.06 -13.14 -9.23
CA GLY A 377 8.76 -13.46 -8.00
C GLY A 377 10.05 -12.66 -7.84
N GLY A 378 10.78 -12.93 -6.76
CA GLY A 378 11.97 -12.18 -6.38
C GLY A 378 11.76 -11.41 -5.07
N TYR A 379 12.53 -10.35 -4.87
CA TYR A 379 12.51 -9.60 -3.62
C TYR A 379 11.36 -8.59 -3.55
N ALA A 380 10.62 -8.63 -2.44
CA ALA A 380 9.62 -7.62 -2.05
C ALA A 380 9.92 -7.11 -0.64
N ILE A 381 9.13 -6.15 -0.13
CA ILE A 381 9.29 -5.67 1.25
C ILE A 381 9.09 -6.77 2.30
N GLN A 382 8.36 -7.83 1.93
CA GLN A 382 8.16 -9.04 2.73
C GLN A 382 9.31 -10.05 2.62
N GLY A 383 10.40 -9.73 1.92
CA GLY A 383 11.50 -10.64 1.59
C GLY A 383 11.28 -11.35 0.26
N ASP A 384 11.98 -12.46 0.05
CA ASP A 384 11.88 -13.23 -1.18
C ASP A 384 10.51 -13.94 -1.29
N VAL A 385 9.88 -13.75 -2.45
CA VAL A 385 8.58 -14.33 -2.79
C VAL A 385 8.66 -15.16 -4.06
N ARG A 386 7.79 -16.17 -4.14
CA ARG A 386 7.55 -16.95 -5.36
C ARG A 386 6.90 -16.06 -6.42
N SER A 387 6.91 -16.51 -7.67
CA SER A 387 6.08 -15.89 -8.70
C SER A 387 4.59 -16.10 -8.43
N VAL A 388 3.74 -15.28 -9.03
CA VAL A 388 2.29 -15.44 -8.99
C VAL A 388 1.89 -16.80 -9.58
N GLN A 389 2.52 -17.19 -10.69
CA GLN A 389 2.30 -18.47 -11.34
C GLN A 389 2.67 -19.63 -10.40
N ALA A 390 3.85 -19.61 -9.79
CA ALA A 390 4.29 -20.64 -8.86
C ALA A 390 3.42 -20.69 -7.58
N THR A 391 2.84 -19.56 -7.18
CA THR A 391 1.87 -19.49 -6.08
C THR A 391 0.57 -20.19 -6.45
N ALA A 392 0.02 -19.93 -7.64
CA ALA A 392 -1.19 -20.60 -8.13
C ALA A 392 -0.95 -22.12 -8.31
N GLU A 393 0.18 -22.50 -8.88
CA GLU A 393 0.57 -23.90 -9.08
C GLU A 393 0.78 -24.65 -7.75
N TYR A 394 1.30 -23.97 -6.72
CA TYR A 394 1.38 -24.54 -5.38
C TYR A 394 0.00 -24.94 -4.86
N PHE A 395 -1.00 -24.05 -4.96
CA PHE A 395 -2.37 -24.37 -4.54
C PHE A 395 -3.04 -25.40 -5.44
N ALA A 396 -2.78 -25.37 -6.75
CA ALA A 396 -3.31 -26.39 -7.67
C ALA A 396 -2.78 -27.78 -7.28
N LYS A 397 -1.48 -27.90 -6.98
CA LYS A 397 -0.87 -29.13 -6.47
C LYS A 397 -1.44 -29.54 -5.13
N LEU A 398 -1.58 -28.59 -4.19
CA LEU A 398 -2.16 -28.84 -2.86
C LEU A 398 -3.60 -29.38 -2.97
N ASN A 399 -4.37 -28.85 -3.94
CA ASN A 399 -5.75 -29.24 -4.22
C ASN A 399 -5.86 -30.54 -5.02
N GLY A 400 -4.74 -31.16 -5.40
CA GLY A 400 -4.71 -32.40 -6.18
C GLY A 400 -5.21 -32.23 -7.61
N GLN A 401 -5.03 -31.04 -8.19
CA GLN A 401 -5.29 -30.78 -9.60
C GLN A 401 -4.26 -31.52 -10.46
N THR A 402 -4.72 -32.18 -11.52
CA THR A 402 -3.91 -32.99 -12.44
C THR A 402 -4.04 -32.52 -13.89
N SER A 403 -5.20 -31.97 -14.28
CA SER A 403 -5.37 -31.38 -15.59
C SER A 403 -4.64 -30.02 -15.69
N PRO A 404 -4.17 -29.65 -16.89
CA PRO A 404 -3.68 -28.30 -17.14
C PRO A 404 -4.81 -27.27 -16.96
N PRO A 405 -4.48 -26.01 -16.60
CA PRO A 405 -5.50 -24.99 -16.42
C PRO A 405 -6.11 -24.56 -17.75
N LYS A 406 -7.37 -24.15 -17.70
CA LYS A 406 -8.01 -23.46 -18.82
C LYS A 406 -7.74 -21.97 -18.73
N THR A 407 -7.22 -21.38 -19.81
CA THR A 407 -7.04 -19.92 -19.92
C THR A 407 -8.14 -19.31 -20.76
N THR A 408 -8.69 -18.16 -20.34
CA THR A 408 -9.70 -17.39 -21.07
C THR A 408 -9.42 -15.89 -20.92
N ARG A 409 -9.30 -15.19 -22.05
CA ARG A 409 -9.21 -13.73 -22.11
C ARG A 409 -10.60 -13.14 -21.85
N LEU A 410 -10.74 -12.24 -20.87
CA LEU A 410 -11.99 -11.53 -20.65
C LEU A 410 -12.22 -10.48 -21.75
N PRO A 411 -13.49 -10.15 -22.07
CA PRO A 411 -13.81 -9.06 -22.99
C PRO A 411 -13.20 -7.75 -22.51
N HIS A 412 -12.56 -7.05 -23.43
CA HIS A 412 -12.00 -5.74 -23.21
C HIS A 412 -13.05 -4.67 -23.54
N GLN A 413 -13.35 -3.78 -22.60
CA GLN A 413 -14.46 -2.83 -22.70
C GLN A 413 -14.02 -1.48 -23.28
N ASP A 414 -12.78 -1.08 -23.00
CA ASP A 414 -12.22 0.21 -23.44
C ASP A 414 -10.91 -0.01 -24.21
N PRO A 415 -10.90 0.08 -25.56
CA PRO A 415 -9.71 -0.11 -26.38
C PRO A 415 -8.53 0.82 -26.07
N SER A 416 -8.74 1.89 -25.29
CA SER A 416 -7.70 2.81 -24.84
C SER A 416 -7.03 2.40 -23.52
N ASP A 417 -7.63 1.46 -22.78
CA ASP A 417 -7.01 0.87 -21.60
C ASP A 417 -5.96 -0.14 -22.06
N PRO A 418 -4.65 0.09 -21.78
CA PRO A 418 -3.61 -0.85 -22.21
C PRO A 418 -3.61 -2.14 -21.38
N THR A 419 -4.39 -2.21 -20.31
CA THR A 419 -4.50 -3.40 -19.47
C THR A 419 -5.52 -4.38 -20.02
N SER A 420 -5.32 -5.67 -19.71
CA SER A 420 -6.26 -6.72 -20.13
C SER A 420 -6.22 -7.90 -19.16
N VAL A 421 -7.28 -8.69 -19.11
CA VAL A 421 -7.43 -9.74 -18.09
C VAL A 421 -7.46 -11.14 -18.70
N ASP A 422 -6.55 -12.00 -18.26
CA ASP A 422 -6.61 -13.44 -18.49
C ASP A 422 -7.08 -14.16 -17.21
N ARG A 423 -8.06 -15.04 -17.35
CA ARG A 423 -8.50 -15.95 -16.29
C ARG A 423 -7.94 -17.34 -16.55
N ILE A 424 -7.16 -17.86 -15.60
CA ILE A 424 -6.49 -19.16 -15.66
C ILE A 424 -7.07 -20.02 -14.55
N VAL A 425 -7.71 -21.14 -14.88
CA VAL A 425 -8.54 -21.91 -13.94
C VAL A 425 -8.10 -23.37 -13.90
N TRP A 426 -7.78 -23.87 -12.70
CA TRP A 426 -7.67 -25.29 -12.38
C TRP A 426 -8.94 -25.74 -11.66
N SER A 427 -9.67 -26.72 -12.22
CA SER A 427 -11.00 -27.08 -11.73
C SER A 427 -11.38 -28.54 -12.03
N ASP A 428 -10.48 -29.48 -11.76
CA ASP A 428 -10.78 -30.91 -11.82
C ASP A 428 -11.99 -31.26 -10.95
N ALA A 429 -12.84 -32.16 -11.44
CA ALA A 429 -14.09 -32.52 -10.78
C ALA A 429 -13.83 -33.05 -9.35
N GLY A 430 -14.56 -32.51 -8.37
CA GLY A 430 -14.42 -32.89 -6.96
C GLY A 430 -13.16 -32.36 -6.27
N LYS A 431 -12.37 -31.51 -6.93
CA LYS A 431 -11.20 -30.85 -6.34
C LYS A 431 -11.47 -29.36 -6.10
N PRO A 432 -10.89 -28.75 -5.06
CA PRO A 432 -11.06 -27.31 -4.84
C PRO A 432 -10.42 -26.53 -5.98
N GLU A 433 -11.17 -25.58 -6.54
CA GLU A 433 -10.71 -24.81 -7.70
C GLU A 433 -9.62 -23.80 -7.32
N VAL A 434 -8.73 -23.53 -8.26
CA VAL A 434 -7.76 -22.43 -8.17
C VAL A 434 -7.96 -21.51 -9.37
N ILE A 435 -8.13 -20.22 -9.12
CA ILE A 435 -8.29 -19.21 -10.15
C ILE A 435 -7.15 -18.21 -10.04
N LEU A 436 -6.42 -18.02 -11.13
CA LEU A 436 -5.53 -16.89 -11.32
C LEU A 436 -6.15 -15.91 -12.32
N VAL A 437 -6.45 -14.71 -11.83
CA VAL A 437 -6.80 -13.54 -12.63
C VAL A 437 -5.52 -12.74 -12.87
N ARG A 438 -4.92 -12.94 -14.04
CA ARG A 438 -3.74 -12.19 -14.47
C ARG A 438 -4.20 -10.90 -15.14
N ILE A 439 -3.74 -9.76 -14.62
CA ILE A 439 -4.02 -8.45 -15.18
C ILE A 439 -2.77 -7.99 -15.92
N ASN A 440 -2.75 -8.24 -17.22
CA ASN A 440 -1.64 -7.86 -18.08
C ASN A 440 -1.52 -6.32 -18.12
N GLU A 441 -0.30 -5.81 -18.03
CA GLU A 441 0.05 -4.39 -17.90
C GLU A 441 -0.53 -3.67 -16.66
N GLY A 442 -1.21 -4.41 -15.77
CA GLY A 442 -1.75 -3.92 -14.51
C GLY A 442 -0.70 -3.80 -13.42
N GLY A 443 -0.93 -2.91 -12.47
CA GLY A 443 -0.05 -2.68 -11.31
C GLY A 443 -0.57 -3.28 -10.00
N HIS A 444 -0.02 -2.76 -8.88
CA HIS A 444 -0.39 -3.09 -7.50
C HIS A 444 -1.71 -2.41 -7.08
N THR A 445 -2.81 -2.79 -7.69
CA THR A 445 -4.10 -2.10 -7.52
C THR A 445 -5.25 -3.10 -7.38
N VAL A 446 -6.34 -2.66 -6.74
CA VAL A 446 -7.59 -3.43 -6.70
C VAL A 446 -8.30 -3.23 -8.04
N PRO A 447 -8.58 -4.31 -8.83
CA PRO A 447 -9.30 -4.19 -10.10
C PRO A 447 -10.73 -3.73 -9.84
N GLN A 448 -11.03 -2.50 -10.24
CA GLN A 448 -12.30 -1.85 -9.92
C GLN A 448 -12.54 -0.67 -10.87
N PRO A 449 -13.59 -0.70 -11.70
CA PRO A 449 -13.84 0.35 -12.71
C PRO A 449 -14.06 1.75 -12.11
N LYS A 450 -14.51 1.81 -10.84
CA LYS A 450 -14.90 3.05 -10.15
C LYS A 450 -13.75 3.77 -9.44
N ILE A 451 -12.56 3.19 -9.38
CA ILE A 451 -11.41 3.76 -8.66
C ILE A 451 -10.21 3.85 -9.57
N VAL A 452 -9.42 4.90 -9.37
CA VAL A 452 -8.10 5.05 -9.97
C VAL A 452 -7.12 5.16 -8.83
N PHE A 453 -6.18 4.23 -8.78
CA PHE A 453 -5.10 4.28 -7.80
C PHE A 453 -4.04 5.31 -8.21
N PRO A 454 -3.22 5.80 -7.27
CA PRO A 454 -2.06 6.63 -7.58
C PRO A 454 -1.16 6.01 -8.65
N SER A 455 -0.59 6.82 -9.55
CA SER A 455 0.18 6.31 -10.69
C SER A 455 1.40 5.46 -10.31
N ASN A 456 1.97 5.67 -9.11
CA ASN A 456 3.11 4.91 -8.60
C ASN A 456 2.77 3.46 -8.23
N THR A 457 1.49 3.09 -8.13
CA THR A 457 1.06 1.69 -7.98
C THR A 457 0.81 1.01 -9.32
N GLY A 458 1.10 1.67 -10.45
CA GLY A 458 0.84 1.15 -11.79
C GLY A 458 -0.63 1.29 -12.22
N ARG A 459 -1.00 0.63 -13.31
CA ARG A 459 -2.32 0.81 -13.93
C ARG A 459 -3.40 -0.04 -13.24
N THR A 460 -4.56 0.55 -13.03
CA THR A 460 -5.77 -0.17 -12.58
C THR A 460 -6.58 -0.59 -13.79
N ASN A 461 -6.82 -1.91 -13.93
CA ASN A 461 -7.73 -2.41 -14.95
C ASN A 461 -9.18 -2.03 -14.64
N LYS A 462 -9.92 -1.64 -15.67
CA LYS A 462 -11.32 -1.23 -15.57
C LYS A 462 -12.32 -2.20 -16.21
N ASP A 463 -11.85 -3.30 -16.80
CA ASP A 463 -12.73 -4.31 -17.42
C ASP A 463 -13.37 -5.23 -16.38
N LEU A 464 -12.74 -5.39 -15.21
CA LEU A 464 -13.14 -6.32 -14.16
C LEU A 464 -13.56 -5.58 -12.88
N ASN A 465 -14.74 -5.91 -12.35
CA ASN A 465 -15.06 -5.66 -10.95
C ASN A 465 -14.51 -6.81 -10.09
N GLY A 466 -13.32 -6.64 -9.54
CA GLY A 466 -12.64 -7.67 -8.78
C GLY A 466 -13.36 -8.08 -7.49
N LEU A 467 -14.11 -7.16 -6.87
CA LEU A 467 -14.82 -7.43 -5.61
C LEU A 467 -16.05 -8.30 -5.84
N MET A 468 -16.79 -8.04 -6.92
CA MET A 468 -17.88 -8.92 -7.35
C MET A 468 -17.35 -10.30 -7.73
N GLU A 469 -16.26 -10.38 -8.49
CA GLU A 469 -15.64 -11.65 -8.87
C GLU A 469 -15.22 -12.47 -7.64
N ILE A 470 -14.63 -11.83 -6.63
CA ILE A 470 -14.30 -12.45 -5.33
C ILE A 470 -15.55 -12.98 -4.65
N TRP A 471 -16.62 -12.19 -4.60
CA TRP A 471 -17.86 -12.62 -3.97
C TRP A 471 -18.52 -13.80 -4.71
N GLU A 472 -18.60 -13.76 -6.04
CA GLU A 472 -19.12 -14.86 -6.85
C GLU A 472 -18.31 -16.14 -6.68
N PHE A 473 -16.99 -16.01 -6.56
CA PHE A 473 -16.11 -17.11 -6.19
C PHE A 473 -16.45 -17.67 -4.82
N PHE A 474 -16.55 -16.85 -3.77
CA PHE A 474 -16.89 -17.31 -2.42
C PHE A 474 -18.30 -17.91 -2.31
N ALA A 475 -19.29 -17.31 -2.98
CA ALA A 475 -20.69 -17.72 -2.90
C ALA A 475 -20.91 -19.16 -3.40
N ARG A 476 -20.10 -19.62 -4.37
CA ARG A 476 -20.19 -20.99 -4.89
C ARG A 476 -19.37 -22.02 -4.10
N GLN A 477 -18.45 -21.59 -3.23
CA GLN A 477 -17.66 -22.53 -2.42
C GLN A 477 -18.51 -23.23 -1.36
N ARG A 478 -18.11 -24.46 -1.06
CA ARG A 478 -18.67 -25.28 0.01
C ARG A 478 -17.51 -25.83 0.85
N PRO A 479 -17.72 -26.09 2.15
CA PRO A 479 -16.70 -26.71 2.98
C PRO A 479 -16.30 -28.06 2.37
N LEU A 480 -15.00 -28.35 2.39
CA LEU A 480 -14.47 -29.65 2.00
C LEU A 480 -14.81 -30.63 3.13
N ARG A 481 -15.57 -31.68 2.80
CA ARG A 481 -15.98 -32.70 3.76
C ARG A 481 -14.90 -33.74 3.98
#